data_AF-A0A1H8MAC1-F1
#
_entry.id   AF-A0A1H8MAC1-F1
#
_cell.length_a   1.000
_cell.length_b   1.000
_cell.length_c   1.000
_cell.angle_alpha   90.00
_cell.angle_beta   90.00
_cell.angle_gamma   90.00
#
_symmetry.space_group_name_H-M   'P 1'
#
loop_
_entity.id
_entity.type
_entity.pdbx_description
1 polymer ?
#
loop_
_entity_poly.entity_id
_entity_poly.type
_entity_poly.pdbx_seq_one_letter_code
_entity_poly.pdbx_strand_id
1 'polypeptide(L)'
;MQTVISNILKFKVSVEDLSKRSGISLNRITDILRGNDDPLISEVRAIAKALKVRPEFLLSDNETYQTVNALFRSNITDKNDAIFDKISYLLSNALSILGNDKPKNILNEVFPKVDNTYEGIINISTVFRQVYCNSDFISPLLNLPEIIANELNCVLMISEIGNSIDGVSAILNDVPFIIIAPRFKPRMLFTLAHELGHLIAHHTDSDNYATADSSFKMKKRRSGEEVFAHHFASEILLPQEGVAYTLKRIRELLAISGDHFGEIELLYLSRIYGVSFEVAALRCENLGIIPRGSAASLYESLVKEFKGPEKRAEQLGIQERQEIYFPSVSSNLMQPIVNKINTGELSLGKAAELLSIPTSDIINYNSQDGGYSLR
;
A
#
# COMPACT_ATOMS: atom_id res chain seq x y z
N MET A 1 -13.15 1.29 32.04
CA MET A 1 -14.40 1.09 31.27
C MET A 1 -14.99 2.38 30.69
N GLN A 2 -14.70 3.58 31.25
CA GLN A 2 -14.97 4.86 30.55
C GLN A 2 -14.39 4.90 29.12
N THR A 3 -13.26 4.24 28.89
CA THR A 3 -12.67 4.08 27.56
C THR A 3 -13.58 3.37 26.57
N VAL A 4 -14.26 2.31 27.00
CA VAL A 4 -15.21 1.57 26.16
C VAL A 4 -16.32 2.49 25.69
N ILE A 5 -16.87 3.29 26.60
CA ILE A 5 -17.92 4.26 26.30
C ILE A 5 -17.42 5.34 25.34
N SER A 6 -16.26 5.94 25.64
CA SER A 6 -15.60 6.93 24.78
C SER A 6 -15.38 6.39 23.36
N ASN A 7 -14.90 5.15 23.24
CA ASN A 7 -14.64 4.50 21.96
C ASN A 7 -15.93 4.16 21.19
N ILE A 8 -17.03 3.82 21.89
CA ILE A 8 -18.33 3.64 21.24
C ILE A 8 -18.84 4.99 20.68
N LEU A 9 -18.71 6.08 21.44
CA LEU A 9 -19.23 7.40 21.05
C LEU A 9 -18.53 7.99 19.81
N LYS A 10 -17.28 7.59 19.53
CA LYS A 10 -16.55 8.00 18.32
C LYS A 10 -17.23 7.58 17.01
N PHE A 11 -18.07 6.54 17.03
CA PHE A 11 -18.79 6.08 15.84
C PHE A 11 -19.97 6.96 15.44
N LYS A 12 -20.40 7.89 16.31
CA LYS A 12 -21.57 8.77 16.06
C LYS A 12 -22.82 8.02 15.59
N VAL A 13 -22.98 6.75 16.02
CA VAL A 13 -24.14 5.91 15.73
C VAL A 13 -25.26 6.24 16.73
N SER A 14 -26.51 6.30 16.26
CA SER A 14 -27.64 6.56 17.17
C SER A 14 -27.86 5.40 18.13
N VAL A 15 -28.41 5.69 19.31
CA VAL A 15 -28.72 4.70 20.34
C VAL A 15 -29.67 3.62 19.80
N GLU A 16 -30.64 4.03 18.98
CA GLU A 16 -31.63 3.17 18.33
C GLU A 16 -30.98 2.21 17.34
N ASP A 17 -30.07 2.71 16.50
CA ASP A 17 -29.34 1.88 15.53
C ASP A 17 -28.41 0.89 16.23
N LEU A 18 -27.72 1.34 17.28
CA LEU A 18 -26.81 0.49 18.03
C LEU A 18 -27.55 -0.61 18.81
N SER A 19 -28.69 -0.28 19.41
CA SER A 19 -29.58 -1.26 20.06
C SER A 19 -30.05 -2.32 19.07
N LYS A 20 -30.58 -1.89 17.92
CA LYS A 20 -31.06 -2.80 16.87
C LYS A 20 -29.97 -3.72 16.34
N ARG A 21 -28.76 -3.21 16.14
CA ARG A 21 -27.63 -3.97 15.57
C ARG A 21 -26.93 -4.90 16.57
N SER A 22 -26.87 -4.51 17.85
CA SER A 22 -26.24 -5.31 18.91
C SER A 22 -27.16 -6.36 19.52
N GLY A 23 -28.48 -6.19 19.39
CA GLY A 23 -29.47 -7.02 20.07
C GLY A 23 -29.60 -6.70 21.56
N ILE A 24 -28.98 -5.61 22.03
CA ILE A 24 -29.08 -5.11 23.40
C ILE A 24 -30.26 -4.13 23.46
N SER A 25 -31.03 -4.14 24.56
CA SER A 25 -32.18 -3.27 24.72
C SER A 25 -31.79 -1.78 24.67
N LEU A 26 -32.70 -0.94 24.16
CA LEU A 26 -32.47 0.50 24.02
C LEU A 26 -32.09 1.15 25.36
N ASN A 27 -32.79 0.80 26.43
CA ASN A 27 -32.50 1.30 27.77
C ASN A 27 -31.10 0.89 28.22
N ARG A 28 -30.71 -0.38 27.99
CA ARG A 28 -29.38 -0.87 28.38
C ARG A 28 -28.26 -0.18 27.61
N ILE A 29 -28.39 0.04 26.30
CA ILE A 29 -27.42 0.83 25.53
C ILE A 29 -27.35 2.27 26.05
N THR A 30 -28.50 2.86 26.38
CA THR A 30 -28.56 4.23 26.93
C THR A 30 -27.80 4.33 28.26
N ASP A 31 -27.99 3.35 29.16
CA ASP A 31 -27.32 3.32 30.45
C ASP A 31 -25.81 3.12 30.31
N ILE A 32 -25.37 2.24 29.41
CA ILE A 32 -23.95 2.06 29.08
C ILE A 32 -23.36 3.37 28.54
N LEU A 33 -24.01 4.03 27.57
CA LEU A 33 -23.48 5.24 26.93
C LEU A 33 -23.48 6.47 27.82
N ARG A 34 -24.38 6.53 28.81
CA ARG A 34 -24.40 7.58 29.83
C ARG A 34 -23.39 7.34 30.96
N GLY A 35 -22.74 6.18 30.99
CA GLY A 35 -21.86 5.78 32.08
C GLY A 35 -22.59 5.49 33.38
N ASN A 36 -23.89 5.19 33.30
CA ASN A 36 -24.69 4.80 34.46
C ASN A 36 -24.34 3.39 34.91
N ASP A 37 -23.86 2.54 34.00
CA ASP A 37 -23.59 1.15 34.27
C ASP A 37 -22.51 0.59 33.33
N ASP A 38 -21.68 -0.31 33.85
CA ASP A 38 -20.57 -0.87 33.08
C ASP A 38 -21.05 -2.01 32.14
N PRO A 39 -20.55 -2.06 30.89
CA PRO A 39 -20.92 -3.12 29.95
C PRO A 39 -20.23 -4.44 30.30
N LEU A 40 -20.96 -5.54 30.21
CA LEU A 40 -20.42 -6.89 30.32
C LEU A 40 -19.53 -7.22 29.12
N ILE A 41 -18.59 -8.16 29.26
CA ILE A 41 -17.74 -8.63 28.14
C ILE A 41 -18.58 -9.14 26.96
N SER A 42 -19.71 -9.81 27.23
CA SER A 42 -20.66 -10.24 26.20
C SER A 42 -21.31 -9.05 25.48
N GLU A 43 -21.62 -7.97 26.21
CA GLU A 43 -22.17 -6.73 25.66
C GLU A 43 -21.10 -5.99 24.85
N VAL A 44 -19.86 -5.89 25.34
CA VAL A 44 -18.73 -5.33 24.58
C VAL A 44 -18.54 -6.10 23.28
N ARG A 45 -18.60 -7.44 23.30
CA ARG A 45 -18.53 -8.25 22.07
C ARG A 45 -19.72 -8.02 21.14
N ALA A 46 -20.93 -7.90 21.66
CA ALA A 46 -22.14 -7.64 20.87
C ALA A 46 -22.12 -6.24 20.25
N ILE A 47 -21.68 -5.23 21.00
CA ILE A 47 -21.49 -3.85 20.54
C ILE A 47 -20.36 -3.80 19.52
N ALA A 48 -19.23 -4.46 19.78
CA ALA A 48 -18.12 -4.56 18.83
C ALA A 48 -18.58 -5.19 17.52
N LYS A 49 -19.32 -6.31 17.58
CA LYS A 49 -19.93 -6.94 16.41
C LYS A 49 -20.91 -6.01 15.69
N ALA A 50 -21.76 -5.29 16.43
CA ALA A 50 -22.70 -4.33 15.87
C ALA A 50 -21.99 -3.20 15.13
N LEU A 51 -20.94 -2.64 15.73
CA LEU A 51 -20.07 -1.61 15.19
C LEU A 51 -19.07 -2.15 14.17
N LYS A 52 -18.99 -3.48 14.01
CA LYS A 52 -18.09 -4.18 13.11
C LYS A 52 -16.63 -3.85 13.41
N VAL A 53 -16.30 -3.83 14.69
CA VAL A 53 -14.93 -3.76 15.19
C VAL A 53 -14.55 -5.03 15.96
N ARG A 54 -13.26 -5.27 16.09
CA ARG A 54 -12.69 -6.18 17.08
C ARG A 54 -12.98 -5.71 18.52
N PRO A 55 -13.37 -6.59 19.48
CA PRO A 55 -13.63 -6.17 20.86
C PRO A 55 -12.44 -5.42 21.51
N GLU A 56 -11.23 -5.77 21.12
CA GLU A 56 -9.98 -5.12 21.54
C GLU A 56 -9.96 -3.63 21.18
N PHE A 57 -10.65 -3.22 20.11
CA PHE A 57 -10.83 -1.81 19.77
C PHE A 57 -11.62 -1.07 20.85
N LEU A 58 -12.75 -1.62 21.29
CA LEU A 58 -13.54 -0.95 22.32
C LEU A 58 -12.80 -0.92 23.65
N LEU A 59 -12.03 -1.98 23.94
CA LEU A 59 -11.26 -2.10 25.17
C LEU A 59 -9.94 -1.30 25.16
N SER A 60 -9.49 -0.82 24.00
CA SER A 60 -8.20 -0.17 23.84
C SER A 60 -8.23 1.28 24.32
N ASP A 61 -7.34 1.63 25.25
CA ASP A 61 -7.05 3.02 25.66
C ASP A 61 -6.18 3.78 24.65
N ASN A 62 -5.70 3.13 23.58
CA ASN A 62 -4.86 3.75 22.56
C ASN A 62 -5.68 4.72 21.68
N GLU A 63 -5.63 6.02 21.98
CA GLU A 63 -6.31 7.08 21.23
C GLU A 63 -5.90 7.13 19.75
N THR A 64 -4.63 6.85 19.43
CA THR A 64 -4.14 6.79 18.05
C THR A 64 -4.89 5.72 17.26
N TYR A 65 -5.06 4.52 17.82
CA TYR A 65 -5.84 3.45 17.19
C TYR A 65 -7.27 3.84 16.86
N GLN A 66 -7.88 4.62 17.74
CA GLN A 66 -9.23 5.10 17.59
C GLN A 66 -9.34 6.15 16.47
N THR A 67 -8.40 7.10 16.43
CA THR A 67 -8.34 8.15 15.40
C THR A 67 -8.09 7.57 14.02
N VAL A 68 -7.10 6.67 13.89
CA VAL A 68 -6.78 6.01 12.61
C VAL A 68 -8.01 5.25 12.09
N ASN A 69 -8.65 4.45 12.94
CA ASN A 69 -9.82 3.67 12.54
C ASN A 69 -11.00 4.56 12.10
N ALA A 70 -11.20 5.71 12.78
CA ALA A 70 -12.22 6.68 12.39
C ALA A 70 -11.95 7.30 11.01
N LEU A 71 -10.69 7.64 10.70
CA LEU A 71 -10.28 8.19 9.40
C LEU A 71 -10.51 7.20 8.24
N PHE A 72 -10.11 5.93 8.42
CA PHE A 72 -10.36 4.90 7.41
C PHE A 72 -11.85 4.66 7.17
N ARG A 73 -12.68 4.76 8.22
CA ARG A 73 -14.13 4.55 8.10
C ARG A 73 -14.87 5.72 7.46
N SER A 74 -14.38 6.96 7.59
CA SER A 74 -15.02 8.11 6.94
C SER A 74 -14.83 8.11 5.42
N ASN A 75 -13.73 7.52 4.93
CA ASN A 75 -13.37 7.53 3.51
C ASN A 75 -13.88 6.29 2.74
N ILE A 76 -14.46 5.29 3.41
CA ILE A 76 -14.79 4.00 2.80
C ILE A 76 -16.30 3.76 2.83
N THR A 77 -16.88 3.64 1.63
CA THR A 77 -18.34 3.52 1.42
C THR A 77 -18.91 2.14 1.75
N ASP A 78 -18.07 1.08 1.80
CA ASP A 78 -18.52 -0.28 2.09
C ASP A 78 -18.29 -0.67 3.56
N LYS A 79 -19.42 -0.82 4.28
CA LYS A 79 -19.52 -0.83 5.75
C LYS A 79 -19.14 -2.16 6.42
N ASN A 80 -18.18 -2.93 5.93
CA ASN A 80 -17.65 -4.10 6.64
C ASN A 80 -16.16 -4.15 6.33
N ASP A 81 -15.29 -4.29 7.34
CA ASP A 81 -14.27 -5.33 7.29
C ASP A 81 -13.33 -5.30 8.50
N ALA A 82 -13.13 -6.47 9.11
CA ALA A 82 -12.06 -6.73 10.06
C ALA A 82 -10.66 -6.40 9.50
N ILE A 83 -10.56 -6.25 8.18
CA ILE A 83 -9.38 -5.80 7.44
C ILE A 83 -8.99 -4.38 7.85
N PHE A 84 -9.93 -3.43 7.92
CA PHE A 84 -9.62 -2.04 8.29
C PHE A 84 -9.19 -1.91 9.75
N ASP A 85 -9.76 -2.72 10.63
CA ASP A 85 -9.27 -2.80 12.01
C ASP A 85 -7.84 -3.34 12.06
N LYS A 86 -7.51 -4.34 11.23
CA LYS A 86 -6.14 -4.86 11.13
C LYS A 86 -5.18 -3.77 10.64
N ILE A 87 -5.53 -3.05 9.58
CA ILE A 87 -4.75 -1.93 9.04
C ILE A 87 -4.56 -0.86 10.10
N SER A 88 -5.65 -0.42 10.74
CA SER A 88 -5.61 0.60 11.79
C SER A 88 -4.73 0.17 12.95
N TYR A 89 -4.77 -1.11 13.33
CA TYR A 89 -3.98 -1.67 14.42
C TYR A 89 -2.49 -1.62 14.07
N LEU A 90 -2.11 -2.06 12.87
CA LEU A 90 -0.74 -2.00 12.38
C LEU A 90 -0.20 -0.56 12.35
N LEU A 91 -0.95 0.36 11.75
CA LEU A 91 -0.55 1.78 11.65
C LEU A 91 -0.39 2.43 13.02
N SER A 92 -1.27 2.11 13.96
CA SER A 92 -1.24 2.71 15.30
C SER A 92 -0.12 2.14 16.17
N ASN A 93 0.18 0.86 16.03
CA ASN A 93 1.34 0.26 16.67
C ASN A 93 2.64 0.79 16.08
N ALA A 94 2.72 0.91 14.74
CA ALA A 94 3.87 1.52 14.07
C ALA A 94 4.09 2.95 14.59
N LEU A 95 3.05 3.78 14.61
CA LEU A 95 3.15 5.15 15.11
C LEU A 95 3.52 5.21 16.60
N SER A 96 2.99 4.30 17.42
CA SER A 96 3.35 4.19 18.84
C SER A 96 4.81 3.76 19.05
N ILE A 97 5.35 2.91 18.18
CA ILE A 97 6.75 2.48 18.22
C ILE A 97 7.67 3.62 17.80
N LEU A 98 7.31 4.37 16.75
CA LEU A 98 8.05 5.56 16.33
C LEU A 98 8.13 6.60 17.46
N GLY A 99 7.05 6.83 18.20
CA GLY A 99 7.05 7.76 19.33
C GLY A 99 7.50 9.15 18.91
N ASN A 100 8.63 9.61 19.44
CA ASN A 100 9.26 10.90 19.07
C ASN A 100 10.26 10.77 17.91
N ASP A 101 10.67 9.56 17.56
CA ASP A 101 11.65 9.28 16.49
C ASP A 101 10.96 9.14 15.12
N LYS A 102 9.98 10.01 14.86
CA LYS A 102 9.20 9.98 13.61
C LYS A 102 10.07 10.44 12.44
N PRO A 103 10.01 9.76 11.29
CA PRO A 103 10.67 10.23 10.09
C PRO A 103 10.01 11.52 9.61
N LYS A 104 10.81 12.49 9.17
CA LYS A 104 10.31 13.77 8.65
C LYS A 104 9.58 13.52 7.33
N ASN A 105 8.31 13.93 7.25
CA ASN A 105 7.59 13.98 5.98
C ASN A 105 8.15 15.09 5.09
N ILE A 106 8.72 14.72 3.95
CA ILE A 106 9.30 15.66 2.98
C ILE A 106 8.47 15.78 1.70
N LEU A 107 7.30 15.14 1.62
CA LEU A 107 6.51 15.11 0.40
C LEU A 107 6.15 16.53 -0.08
N ASN A 108 5.77 17.42 0.85
CA ASN A 108 5.46 18.84 0.59
C ASN A 108 6.68 19.68 0.20
N GLU A 109 7.89 19.25 0.54
CA GLU A 109 9.13 19.96 0.20
C GLU A 109 9.61 19.58 -1.20
N VAL A 110 9.34 18.34 -1.63
CA VAL A 110 9.83 17.78 -2.89
C VAL A 110 8.82 17.90 -4.02
N PHE A 111 7.55 17.62 -3.75
CA PHE A 111 6.52 17.52 -4.77
C PHE A 111 5.67 18.79 -4.79
N PRO A 112 5.59 19.51 -5.92
CA PRO A 112 4.65 20.61 -6.05
C PRO A 112 3.22 20.07 -6.17
N LYS A 113 2.25 20.87 -5.72
CA LYS A 113 0.84 20.61 -6.00
C LYS A 113 0.60 20.70 -7.50
N VAL A 114 -0.03 19.67 -8.07
CA VAL A 114 -0.42 19.61 -9.48
C VAL A 114 -1.91 19.31 -9.59
N ASP A 115 -2.53 19.81 -10.66
CA ASP A 115 -3.91 19.41 -10.98
C ASP A 115 -3.94 17.95 -11.46
N ASN A 116 -5.08 17.28 -11.30
CA ASN A 116 -5.33 15.92 -11.77
C ASN A 116 -5.51 15.83 -13.30
N THR A 117 -4.69 16.56 -14.05
CA THR A 117 -4.61 16.52 -15.51
C THR A 117 -3.47 15.60 -15.95
N TYR A 118 -3.54 15.13 -17.20
CA TYR A 118 -2.48 14.31 -17.77
C TYR A 118 -1.12 15.02 -17.77
N GLU A 119 -1.10 16.33 -18.05
CA GLU A 119 0.11 17.16 -18.01
C GLU A 119 0.66 17.28 -16.58
N GLY A 120 -0.21 17.48 -15.58
CA GLY A 120 0.19 17.47 -14.17
C GLY A 120 0.85 16.16 -13.74
N ILE A 121 0.30 15.02 -14.19
CA ILE A 121 0.84 13.69 -13.92
C ILE A 121 2.21 13.49 -14.59
N ILE A 122 2.40 13.93 -15.83
CA ILE A 122 3.72 13.87 -16.50
C ILE A 122 4.73 14.74 -15.73
N ASN A 123 4.34 15.96 -15.36
CA ASN A 123 5.23 16.88 -14.66
C ASN A 123 5.70 16.30 -13.31
N ILE A 124 4.78 15.75 -12.52
CA ILE A 124 5.15 15.18 -11.21
C ILE A 124 5.96 13.89 -11.34
N SER A 125 5.68 13.06 -12.35
CA SER A 125 6.47 11.87 -12.66
C SER A 125 7.88 12.24 -13.14
N THR A 126 7.99 13.35 -13.86
CA THR A 126 9.28 13.92 -14.29
C THR A 126 10.09 14.40 -13.10
N VAL A 127 9.47 15.16 -12.18
CA VAL A 127 10.11 15.60 -10.93
C VAL A 127 10.60 14.39 -10.14
N PHE A 128 9.78 13.33 -10.00
CA PHE A 128 10.17 12.11 -9.31
C PHE A 128 11.46 11.52 -9.91
N ARG A 129 11.51 11.32 -11.23
CA ARG A 129 12.67 10.74 -11.92
C ARG A 129 13.90 11.66 -11.90
N GLN A 130 13.71 12.98 -11.92
CA GLN A 130 14.81 13.94 -11.79
C GLN A 130 15.48 13.85 -10.42
N VAL A 131 14.67 13.81 -9.36
CA VAL A 131 15.14 13.81 -7.96
C VAL A 131 15.71 12.45 -7.57
N TYR A 132 14.97 11.37 -7.82
CA TYR A 132 15.27 10.04 -7.27
C TYR A 132 15.88 9.06 -8.27
N CYS A 133 15.99 9.45 -9.54
CA CYS A 133 16.59 8.60 -10.58
C CYS A 133 17.73 9.30 -11.31
N ASN A 134 18.26 10.41 -10.78
CA ASN A 134 19.30 11.22 -11.44
C ASN A 134 18.93 11.60 -12.89
N SER A 135 17.66 11.89 -13.14
CA SER A 135 17.12 12.15 -14.48
C SER A 135 17.26 10.97 -15.47
N ASP A 136 17.33 9.74 -14.97
CA ASP A 136 17.23 8.53 -15.80
C ASP A 136 15.77 8.22 -16.12
N PHE A 137 15.39 8.44 -17.38
CA PHE A 137 14.06 8.18 -17.94
C PHE A 137 14.00 6.88 -18.77
N ILE A 138 15.02 6.02 -18.68
CA ILE A 138 15.13 4.79 -19.46
C ILE A 138 15.16 3.56 -18.57
N SER A 139 15.89 3.59 -17.45
CA SER A 139 16.13 2.37 -16.67
C SER A 139 14.91 1.91 -15.86
N PRO A 140 14.78 0.60 -15.62
CA PRO A 140 13.82 0.03 -14.67
C PRO A 140 13.99 0.60 -13.25
N LEU A 141 12.87 0.86 -12.56
CA LEU A 141 12.86 1.41 -11.20
C LEU A 141 12.66 0.29 -10.16
N LEU A 142 13.59 -0.66 -10.11
CA LEU A 142 13.47 -1.84 -9.24
C LEU A 142 13.79 -1.56 -7.77
N ASN A 143 14.52 -0.48 -7.50
CA ASN A 143 14.86 -0.01 -6.15
C ASN A 143 13.80 0.94 -5.55
N LEU A 144 12.59 1.03 -6.14
CA LEU A 144 11.50 1.85 -5.60
C LEU A 144 11.24 1.62 -4.09
N PRO A 145 11.25 0.38 -3.56
CA PRO A 145 11.10 0.16 -2.12
C PRO A 145 12.15 0.89 -1.26
N GLU A 146 13.39 0.97 -1.75
CA GLU A 146 14.49 1.65 -1.05
C GLU A 146 14.33 3.17 -1.11
N ILE A 147 13.96 3.71 -2.28
CA ILE A 147 13.69 5.14 -2.46
C ILE A 147 12.57 5.59 -1.51
N ILE A 148 11.47 4.83 -1.46
CA ILE A 148 10.33 5.14 -0.59
C ILE A 148 10.74 5.14 0.89
N ALA A 149 11.52 4.14 1.32
CA ALA A 149 11.92 4.01 2.71
C ALA A 149 12.96 5.05 3.15
N ASN A 150 14.02 5.22 2.35
CA ASN A 150 15.24 5.90 2.77
C ASN A 150 15.35 7.34 2.27
N GLU A 151 14.74 7.65 1.12
CA GLU A 151 14.84 8.98 0.51
C GLU A 151 13.56 9.78 0.74
N LEU A 152 12.39 9.14 0.60
CA LEU A 152 11.08 9.76 0.84
C LEU A 152 10.61 9.69 2.30
N ASN A 153 11.37 9.01 3.18
CA ASN A 153 11.05 8.87 4.59
C ASN A 153 9.67 8.26 4.87
N CYS A 154 9.17 7.43 3.94
CA CYS A 154 7.90 6.75 4.08
C CYS A 154 8.08 5.39 4.77
N VAL A 155 7.20 5.10 5.73
CA VAL A 155 7.19 3.82 6.44
C VAL A 155 6.49 2.79 5.55
N LEU A 156 7.28 1.85 5.01
CA LEU A 156 6.80 0.74 4.19
C LEU A 156 6.65 -0.51 5.05
N MET A 157 5.51 -1.19 4.95
CA MET A 157 5.28 -2.48 5.59
C MET A 157 4.71 -3.50 4.60
N ILE A 158 5.19 -4.74 4.65
CA ILE A 158 4.60 -5.85 3.91
C ILE A 158 3.81 -6.71 4.88
N SER A 159 2.49 -6.71 4.75
CA SER A 159 1.60 -7.38 5.69
C SER A 159 0.35 -7.92 5.02
N GLU A 160 -0.15 -9.05 5.52
CA GLU A 160 -1.38 -9.66 5.03
C GLU A 160 -2.60 -8.81 5.38
N ILE A 161 -3.00 -7.89 4.50
CA ILE A 161 -4.13 -6.97 4.70
C ILE A 161 -5.42 -7.44 4.03
N GLY A 162 -5.67 -8.75 4.07
CA GLY A 162 -6.85 -9.39 3.47
C GLY A 162 -6.69 -9.67 1.98
N ASN A 163 -7.65 -10.41 1.41
CA ASN A 163 -7.56 -10.89 0.03
C ASN A 163 -8.09 -9.89 -1.01
N SER A 164 -8.85 -8.89 -0.57
CA SER A 164 -9.50 -7.90 -1.44
C SER A 164 -8.67 -6.63 -1.63
N ILE A 165 -7.72 -6.36 -0.73
CA ILE A 165 -6.87 -5.16 -0.71
C ILE A 165 -5.46 -5.55 -1.13
N ASP A 166 -4.89 -4.77 -2.05
CA ASP A 166 -3.51 -4.95 -2.49
C ASP A 166 -2.56 -3.96 -1.80
N GLY A 167 -3.02 -2.75 -1.50
CA GLY A 167 -2.23 -1.68 -0.92
C GLY A 167 -3.07 -0.69 -0.10
N VAL A 168 -2.39 0.01 0.79
CA VAL A 168 -2.94 1.06 1.65
C VAL A 168 -1.89 2.16 1.76
N SER A 169 -2.32 3.41 1.64
CA SER A 169 -1.50 4.59 1.93
C SER A 169 -2.19 5.49 2.93
N ALA A 170 -1.40 6.08 3.84
CA ALA A 170 -1.91 6.99 4.85
C ALA A 170 -0.84 8.00 5.26
N ILE A 171 -1.26 9.21 5.64
CA ILE A 171 -0.42 10.17 6.35
C ILE A 171 -1.04 10.31 7.74
N LEU A 172 -0.29 9.95 8.78
CA LEU A 172 -0.78 9.98 10.17
C LEU A 172 0.22 10.70 11.07
N ASN A 173 -0.23 11.77 11.74
CA ASN A 173 0.63 12.63 12.55
C ASN A 173 1.92 13.03 11.79
N ASP A 174 1.77 13.46 10.54
CA ASP A 174 2.85 13.84 9.64
C ASP A 174 3.87 12.73 9.34
N VAL A 175 3.44 11.46 9.39
CA VAL A 175 4.25 10.32 8.96
C VAL A 175 3.55 9.62 7.79
N PRO A 176 4.19 9.53 6.61
CA PRO A 176 3.63 8.79 5.48
C PRO A 176 3.86 7.29 5.64
N PHE A 177 2.81 6.51 5.47
CA PHE A 177 2.78 5.06 5.55
C PHE A 177 2.30 4.45 4.23
N ILE A 178 2.94 3.35 3.83
CA ILE A 178 2.45 2.44 2.80
C ILE A 178 2.45 1.02 3.36
N ILE A 179 1.33 0.31 3.22
CA ILE A 179 1.23 -1.13 3.51
C ILE A 179 0.91 -1.85 2.22
N ILE A 180 1.69 -2.86 1.85
CA ILE A 180 1.45 -3.69 0.66
C ILE A 180 1.16 -5.13 1.07
N ALA A 181 0.13 -5.72 0.47
CA ALA A 181 -0.16 -7.14 0.63
C ALA A 181 0.90 -8.00 -0.09
N PRO A 182 1.38 -9.09 0.52
CA PRO A 182 2.33 -9.99 -0.15
C PRO A 182 1.65 -10.65 -1.36
N ARG A 183 2.21 -10.42 -2.55
CA ARG A 183 1.73 -10.92 -3.84
C ARG A 183 2.92 -11.25 -4.75
N PHE A 184 2.65 -11.55 -6.01
CA PHE A 184 3.69 -11.61 -7.04
C PHE A 184 4.44 -10.27 -7.12
N LYS A 185 5.78 -10.29 -7.00
CA LYS A 185 6.62 -9.07 -6.85
C LYS A 185 6.34 -7.98 -7.90
N PRO A 186 6.16 -8.28 -9.19
CA PRO A 186 5.78 -7.26 -10.18
C PRO A 186 4.45 -6.55 -9.92
N ARG A 187 3.47 -7.25 -9.31
CA ARG A 187 2.22 -6.64 -8.86
C ARG A 187 2.47 -5.75 -7.65
N MET A 188 3.29 -6.22 -6.69
CA MET A 188 3.66 -5.42 -5.52
C MET A 188 4.39 -4.13 -5.92
N LEU A 189 5.28 -4.17 -6.90
CA LEU A 189 6.00 -2.98 -7.40
C LEU A 189 5.03 -1.94 -7.97
N PHE A 190 4.08 -2.39 -8.78
CA PHE A 190 3.05 -1.49 -9.32
C PHE A 190 2.16 -0.92 -8.22
N THR A 191 1.69 -1.77 -7.29
CA THR A 191 0.89 -1.31 -6.15
C THR A 191 1.66 -0.30 -5.31
N LEU A 192 2.94 -0.53 -5.03
CA LEU A 192 3.78 0.39 -4.28
C LEU A 192 3.87 1.77 -4.96
N ALA A 193 4.10 1.79 -6.28
CA ALA A 193 4.11 3.03 -7.06
C ALA A 193 2.74 3.73 -7.07
N HIS A 194 1.65 2.95 -7.08
CA HIS A 194 0.27 3.45 -7.04
C HIS A 194 -0.06 4.08 -5.68
N GLU A 195 0.28 3.41 -4.57
CA GLU A 195 0.11 3.97 -3.22
C GLU A 195 0.95 5.24 -3.00
N LEU A 196 2.16 5.30 -3.57
CA LEU A 196 2.95 6.52 -3.57
C LEU A 196 2.23 7.65 -4.34
N GLY A 197 1.59 7.33 -5.46
CA GLY A 197 0.76 8.27 -6.22
C GLY A 197 -0.37 8.86 -5.39
N HIS A 198 -1.03 8.07 -4.54
CA HIS A 198 -2.02 8.57 -3.59
C HIS A 198 -1.42 9.51 -2.54
N LEU A 199 -0.28 9.15 -1.95
CA LEU A 199 0.41 10.04 -1.01
C LEU A 199 0.77 11.38 -1.67
N ILE A 200 1.27 11.36 -2.90
CA ILE A 200 1.60 12.57 -3.67
C ILE A 200 0.34 13.33 -4.10
N ALA A 201 -0.80 12.68 -4.32
CA ALA A 201 -2.04 13.40 -4.61
C ALA A 201 -2.55 14.18 -3.38
N HIS A 202 -2.36 13.62 -2.18
CA HIS A 202 -2.97 14.11 -0.93
C HIS A 202 -2.01 14.77 0.06
N HIS A 203 -0.71 14.87 -0.25
CA HIS A 203 0.29 15.44 0.67
C HIS A 203 -0.01 16.88 1.13
N THR A 204 -0.79 17.65 0.36
CA THR A 204 -1.21 19.01 0.72
C THR A 204 -2.53 19.09 1.49
N ASP A 205 -3.24 17.98 1.69
CA ASP A 205 -4.61 17.96 2.19
C ASP A 205 -4.67 17.58 3.68
N SER A 206 -4.49 18.55 4.58
CA SER A 206 -4.60 18.40 6.05
C SER A 206 -3.68 17.35 6.71
N ASP A 207 -3.50 17.43 8.04
CA ASP A 207 -2.48 16.65 8.76
C ASP A 207 -2.72 15.13 8.80
N ASN A 208 -3.89 14.64 8.37
CA ASN A 208 -4.22 13.21 8.39
C ASN A 208 -5.02 12.75 7.16
N TYR A 209 -4.53 11.72 6.46
CA TYR A 209 -5.13 11.11 5.27
C TYR A 209 -5.03 9.58 5.30
N ALA A 210 -6.00 8.87 4.72
CA ALA A 210 -6.00 7.42 4.62
C ALA A 210 -6.85 6.94 3.42
N THR A 211 -6.27 6.07 2.58
CA THR A 211 -6.96 5.35 1.49
C THR A 211 -6.56 3.88 1.46
N ALA A 212 -7.40 3.03 0.86
CA ALA A 212 -7.17 1.60 0.76
C ALA A 212 -7.70 1.06 -0.57
N ASP A 213 -6.82 0.42 -1.33
CA ASP A 213 -7.12 0.09 -2.72
C ASP A 213 -7.37 -1.39 -2.94
N SER A 214 -8.51 -1.64 -3.57
CA SER A 214 -8.87 -2.96 -4.06
C SER A 214 -8.11 -3.30 -5.34
N SER A 215 -7.82 -4.59 -5.53
CA SER A 215 -7.05 -5.13 -6.66
C SER A 215 -7.19 -4.39 -8.00
N PHE A 216 -6.06 -4.24 -8.72
CA PHE A 216 -6.01 -3.71 -10.08
C PHE A 216 -7.09 -4.34 -10.98
N LYS A 217 -8.08 -3.54 -11.40
CA LYS A 217 -9.15 -3.96 -12.32
C LYS A 217 -9.15 -3.11 -13.58
N MET A 218 -9.15 -3.78 -14.72
CA MET A 218 -9.07 -3.19 -16.06
C MET A 218 -10.37 -2.53 -16.54
N LYS A 219 -11.49 -2.70 -15.81
CA LYS A 219 -12.85 -2.32 -16.28
C LYS A 219 -13.67 -1.42 -15.33
N LYS A 220 -13.08 -0.84 -14.28
CA LYS A 220 -13.84 -0.02 -13.31
C LYS A 220 -13.66 1.48 -13.60
N ARG A 221 -14.77 2.24 -13.53
CA ARG A 221 -14.76 3.71 -13.55
C ARG A 221 -14.04 4.19 -12.28
N ARG A 222 -12.94 4.90 -12.44
CA ARG A 222 -12.06 5.37 -11.36
C ARG A 222 -12.39 6.82 -10.97
N SER A 223 -12.20 7.19 -9.71
CA SER A 223 -12.23 8.60 -9.28
C SER A 223 -11.03 9.36 -9.87
N GLY A 224 -11.01 10.69 -9.79
CA GLY A 224 -9.88 11.49 -10.29
C GLY A 224 -8.54 11.09 -9.63
N GLU A 225 -8.55 10.83 -8.33
CA GLU A 225 -7.39 10.40 -7.53
C GLU A 225 -6.89 9.00 -7.95
N GLU A 226 -7.81 8.04 -8.12
CA GLU A 226 -7.48 6.70 -8.62
C GLU A 226 -6.88 6.72 -10.04
N VAL A 227 -7.34 7.65 -10.88
CA VAL A 227 -6.77 7.88 -12.21
C VAL A 227 -5.36 8.46 -12.07
N PHE A 228 -5.18 9.47 -11.22
CA PHE A 228 -3.88 10.08 -10.95
C PHE A 228 -2.86 9.05 -10.47
N ALA A 229 -3.15 8.33 -9.37
CA ALA A 229 -2.25 7.35 -8.77
C ALA A 229 -1.84 6.26 -9.76
N HIS A 230 -2.80 5.77 -10.55
CA HIS A 230 -2.54 4.76 -11.56
C HIS A 230 -1.63 5.26 -12.69
N HIS A 231 -1.90 6.44 -13.24
CA HIS A 231 -1.10 7.00 -14.33
C HIS A 231 0.29 7.40 -13.83
N PHE A 232 0.40 7.97 -12.62
CA PHE A 232 1.67 8.24 -11.98
C PHE A 232 2.51 6.96 -11.85
N ALA A 233 1.95 5.89 -11.29
CA ALA A 233 2.63 4.60 -11.17
C ALA A 233 3.09 4.05 -12.53
N SER A 234 2.23 4.17 -13.54
CA SER A 234 2.53 3.74 -14.89
C SER A 234 3.67 4.55 -15.53
N GLU A 235 3.68 5.87 -15.33
CA GLU A 235 4.69 6.78 -15.88
C GLU A 235 6.05 6.60 -15.20
N ILE A 236 6.11 6.53 -13.86
CA ILE A 236 7.39 6.38 -13.17
C ILE A 236 7.99 4.99 -13.35
N LEU A 237 7.20 3.94 -13.53
CA LEU A 237 7.72 2.58 -13.74
C LEU A 237 8.04 2.30 -15.20
N LEU A 238 7.27 2.84 -16.15
CA LEU A 238 7.42 2.65 -17.58
C LEU A 238 7.42 4.01 -18.33
N PRO A 239 8.45 4.84 -18.15
CA PRO A 239 8.54 6.16 -18.78
C PRO A 239 8.45 6.03 -20.30
N GLN A 240 7.79 6.99 -20.96
CA GLN A 240 7.54 6.93 -22.41
C GLN A 240 8.83 6.74 -23.21
N GLU A 241 9.88 7.49 -22.89
CA GLU A 241 11.20 7.42 -23.52
C GLU A 241 11.83 6.04 -23.31
N GLY A 242 11.77 5.51 -22.08
CA GLY A 242 12.28 4.21 -21.74
C GLY A 242 11.57 3.08 -22.49
N VAL A 243 10.24 3.11 -22.55
CA VAL A 243 9.44 2.12 -23.29
C VAL A 243 9.83 2.15 -24.77
N ALA A 244 9.86 3.33 -25.39
CA ALA A 244 10.21 3.47 -26.80
C ALA A 244 11.64 2.97 -27.09
N TYR A 245 12.62 3.37 -26.28
CA TYR A 245 14.00 2.93 -26.40
C TYR A 245 14.11 1.41 -26.26
N THR A 246 13.52 0.84 -25.21
CA THR A 246 13.64 -0.59 -24.89
C THR A 246 13.01 -1.45 -25.97
N LEU A 247 11.80 -1.10 -26.42
CA LEU A 247 11.12 -1.79 -27.51
C LEU A 247 11.92 -1.76 -28.81
N LYS A 248 12.50 -0.61 -29.16
CA LYS A 248 13.40 -0.51 -30.31
C LYS A 248 14.59 -1.46 -30.18
N ARG A 249 15.26 -1.48 -29.02
CA ARG A 249 16.40 -2.37 -28.76
C ARG A 249 16.02 -3.85 -28.81
N ILE A 250 14.86 -4.24 -28.26
CA ILE A 250 14.36 -5.62 -28.33
C ILE A 250 14.21 -6.06 -29.80
N ARG A 251 13.58 -5.24 -30.64
CA ARG A 251 13.36 -5.58 -32.05
C ARG A 251 14.66 -5.68 -32.84
N GLU A 252 15.60 -4.78 -32.59
CA GLU A 252 16.94 -4.82 -33.19
C GLU A 252 17.69 -6.10 -32.80
N LEU A 253 17.67 -6.48 -31.52
CA LEU A 253 18.35 -7.68 -31.02
C LEU A 253 17.72 -8.99 -31.52
N LEU A 254 16.40 -9.02 -31.65
CA LEU A 254 15.64 -10.20 -32.10
C LEU A 254 15.42 -10.23 -33.62
N ALA A 255 15.96 -9.26 -34.36
CA ALA A 255 15.78 -9.09 -35.80
C ALA A 255 14.28 -9.11 -36.24
N ILE A 256 13.39 -8.56 -35.41
CA ILE A 256 11.95 -8.54 -35.67
C ILE A 256 11.66 -7.45 -36.71
N SER A 257 11.17 -7.89 -37.88
CA SER A 257 10.76 -7.02 -38.98
C SER A 257 9.24 -6.84 -39.03
N GLY A 258 8.77 -5.72 -39.58
CA GLY A 258 7.34 -5.37 -39.70
C GLY A 258 6.93 -4.19 -38.80
N ASP A 259 5.67 -3.80 -38.83
CA ASP A 259 5.20 -2.59 -38.12
C ASP A 259 4.38 -2.90 -36.86
N HIS A 260 4.14 -4.18 -36.58
CA HIS A 260 3.29 -4.61 -35.46
C HIS A 260 4.12 -4.99 -34.24
N PHE A 261 3.71 -4.50 -33.07
CA PHE A 261 4.19 -4.93 -31.76
C PHE A 261 3.26 -6.01 -31.20
N GLY A 262 3.82 -7.07 -30.64
CA GLY A 262 3.04 -8.23 -30.20
C GLY A 262 3.48 -8.79 -28.84
N GLU A 263 3.13 -10.06 -28.61
CA GLU A 263 3.40 -10.73 -27.33
C GLU A 263 4.88 -10.74 -26.96
N ILE A 264 5.78 -10.91 -27.93
CA ILE A 264 7.21 -11.09 -27.69
C ILE A 264 7.80 -9.81 -27.09
N GLU A 265 7.60 -8.67 -27.73
CA GLU A 265 8.13 -7.41 -27.23
C GLU A 265 7.57 -7.04 -25.87
N LEU A 266 6.28 -7.32 -25.63
CA LEU A 266 5.63 -7.03 -24.34
C LEU A 266 6.12 -7.95 -23.22
N LEU A 267 6.42 -9.22 -23.51
CA LEU A 267 7.03 -10.13 -22.54
C LEU A 267 8.42 -9.65 -22.14
N TYR A 268 9.27 -9.31 -23.11
CA TYR A 268 10.60 -8.73 -22.83
C TYR A 268 10.50 -7.42 -22.05
N LEU A 269 9.62 -6.51 -22.46
CA LEU A 269 9.42 -5.23 -21.78
C LEU A 269 9.00 -5.44 -20.31
N SER A 270 8.02 -6.32 -20.06
CA SER A 270 7.56 -6.62 -18.70
C SER A 270 8.66 -7.21 -17.83
N ARG A 271 9.56 -8.02 -18.41
CA ARG A 271 10.65 -8.64 -17.66
C ARG A 271 11.79 -7.65 -17.38
N ILE A 272 12.13 -6.80 -18.33
CA ILE A 272 13.16 -5.76 -18.16
C ILE A 272 12.73 -4.76 -17.08
N TYR A 273 11.49 -4.27 -17.13
CA TYR A 273 10.99 -3.26 -16.19
C TYR A 273 10.51 -3.81 -14.85
N GLY A 274 10.54 -5.14 -14.66
CA GLY A 274 10.11 -5.76 -13.40
C GLY A 274 8.61 -5.70 -13.12
N VAL A 275 7.78 -5.40 -14.14
CA VAL A 275 6.32 -5.25 -14.03
C VAL A 275 5.58 -6.48 -14.60
N SER A 276 4.27 -6.57 -14.35
CA SER A 276 3.46 -7.64 -14.95
C SER A 276 3.27 -7.41 -16.45
N PHE A 277 2.94 -8.47 -17.19
CA PHE A 277 2.64 -8.36 -18.60
C PHE A 277 1.49 -7.38 -18.86
N GLU A 278 0.43 -7.43 -18.06
CA GLU A 278 -0.75 -6.58 -18.19
C GLU A 278 -0.40 -5.10 -18.00
N VAL A 279 0.47 -4.77 -17.04
CA VAL A 279 0.93 -3.40 -16.81
C VAL A 279 1.73 -2.90 -18.03
N ALA A 280 2.67 -3.69 -18.53
CA ALA A 280 3.46 -3.34 -19.71
C ALA A 280 2.58 -3.20 -20.97
N ALA A 281 1.66 -4.14 -21.19
CA ALA A 281 0.75 -4.14 -22.32
C ALA A 281 -0.22 -2.95 -22.27
N LEU A 282 -0.79 -2.65 -21.10
CA LEU A 282 -1.68 -1.49 -20.93
C LEU A 282 -0.93 -0.18 -21.13
N ARG A 283 0.33 -0.08 -20.69
CA ARG A 283 1.16 1.09 -20.98
C ARG A 283 1.37 1.26 -22.48
N CYS A 284 1.74 0.21 -23.19
CA CYS A 284 1.89 0.25 -24.65
C CYS A 284 0.58 0.63 -25.36
N GLU A 285 -0.57 0.17 -24.85
CA GLU A 285 -1.88 0.54 -25.36
C GLU A 285 -2.19 2.04 -25.13
N ASN A 286 -1.87 2.55 -23.94
CA ASN A 286 -2.04 3.97 -23.60
C ASN A 286 -1.15 4.89 -24.43
N LEU A 287 0.07 4.43 -24.76
CA LEU A 287 1.02 5.13 -25.64
C LEU A 287 0.68 4.97 -27.14
N GLY A 288 -0.35 4.18 -27.48
CA GLY A 288 -0.74 3.94 -28.88
C GLY A 288 0.23 3.03 -29.66
N ILE A 289 1.14 2.33 -28.97
CA ILE A 289 2.08 1.38 -29.56
C ILE A 289 1.36 0.11 -30.03
N ILE A 290 0.31 -0.29 -29.31
CA ILE A 290 -0.63 -1.34 -29.71
C ILE A 290 -2.07 -0.80 -29.73
N PRO A 291 -2.97 -1.37 -30.55
CA PRO A 291 -4.37 -0.93 -30.60
C PRO A 291 -5.10 -1.09 -29.26
N ARG A 292 -6.10 -0.23 -29.01
CA ARG A 292 -6.98 -0.36 -27.83
C ARG A 292 -7.63 -1.74 -27.73
N GLY A 293 -7.66 -2.31 -26.54
CA GLY A 293 -8.15 -3.67 -26.25
C GLY A 293 -7.12 -4.77 -26.50
N SER A 294 -5.96 -4.48 -27.09
CA SER A 294 -4.92 -5.49 -27.37
C SER A 294 -4.32 -6.05 -26.10
N ALA A 295 -4.14 -5.23 -25.05
CA ALA A 295 -3.57 -5.71 -23.79
C ALA A 295 -4.41 -6.85 -23.19
N ALA A 296 -5.74 -6.66 -23.18
CA ALA A 296 -6.68 -7.66 -22.70
C ALA A 296 -6.67 -8.92 -23.56
N SER A 297 -6.79 -8.76 -24.89
CA SER A 297 -6.85 -9.88 -25.83
C SER A 297 -5.58 -10.73 -25.83
N LEU A 298 -4.42 -10.09 -25.77
CA LEU A 298 -3.14 -10.79 -25.71
C LEU A 298 -3.00 -11.55 -24.39
N TYR A 299 -3.35 -10.94 -23.27
CA TYR A 299 -3.34 -11.64 -21.98
C TYR A 299 -4.26 -12.87 -21.97
N GLU A 300 -5.49 -12.75 -22.48
CA GLU A 300 -6.44 -13.86 -22.58
C GLU A 300 -5.91 -15.01 -23.47
N SER A 301 -5.31 -14.68 -24.62
CA SER A 301 -4.65 -15.67 -25.48
C SER A 301 -3.48 -16.35 -24.76
N LEU A 302 -2.61 -15.59 -24.07
CA LEU A 302 -1.48 -16.14 -23.32
C LEU A 302 -1.92 -17.10 -22.21
N VAL A 303 -2.99 -16.77 -21.49
CA VAL A 303 -3.57 -17.65 -20.47
C VAL A 303 -4.12 -18.93 -21.10
N LYS A 304 -4.87 -18.82 -22.19
CA LYS A 304 -5.51 -19.95 -22.87
C LYS A 304 -4.49 -20.91 -23.50
N GLU A 305 -3.47 -20.38 -24.16
CA GLU A 305 -2.53 -21.16 -24.97
C GLU A 305 -1.31 -21.62 -24.17
N PHE A 306 -0.86 -20.82 -23.20
CA PHE A 306 0.42 -21.06 -22.51
C PHE A 306 0.30 -21.13 -20.98
N LYS A 307 -0.92 -21.04 -20.42
CA LYS A 307 -1.17 -20.94 -18.96
C LYS A 307 -0.64 -19.63 -18.34
N GLY A 308 -0.44 -18.61 -19.16
CA GLY A 308 -0.16 -17.24 -18.73
C GLY A 308 1.18 -16.69 -19.25
N PRO A 309 1.41 -15.37 -19.10
CA PRO A 309 2.59 -14.70 -19.64
C PRO A 309 3.91 -15.25 -19.12
N GLU A 310 3.97 -15.62 -17.83
CA GLU A 310 5.20 -16.16 -17.22
C GLU A 310 5.62 -17.48 -17.85
N LYS A 311 4.66 -18.38 -18.06
CA LYS A 311 4.91 -19.67 -18.70
C LYS A 311 5.28 -19.53 -20.15
N ARG A 312 4.69 -18.56 -20.86
CA ARG A 312 5.11 -18.23 -22.23
C ARG A 312 6.55 -17.73 -22.28
N ALA A 313 6.93 -16.81 -21.38
CA ALA A 313 8.30 -16.29 -21.33
C ALA A 313 9.34 -17.36 -20.98
N GLU A 314 9.02 -18.28 -20.05
CA GLU A 314 9.84 -19.46 -19.75
C GLU A 314 10.05 -20.34 -20.99
N GLN A 315 8.98 -20.66 -21.74
CA GLN A 315 9.06 -21.49 -22.96
C GLN A 315 9.90 -20.85 -24.06
N LEU A 316 9.89 -19.51 -24.14
CA LEU A 316 10.67 -18.74 -25.10
C LEU A 316 12.14 -18.54 -24.66
N GLY A 317 12.53 -19.02 -23.48
CA GLY A 317 13.87 -18.83 -22.94
C GLY A 317 14.20 -17.37 -22.61
N ILE A 318 13.19 -16.53 -22.38
CA ILE A 318 13.40 -15.13 -21.99
C ILE A 318 14.00 -15.13 -20.57
N GLN A 319 15.04 -14.33 -20.34
CA GLN A 319 15.67 -14.19 -19.03
C GLN A 319 14.64 -13.85 -17.95
N GLU A 320 14.81 -14.39 -16.74
CA GLU A 320 13.95 -14.06 -15.60
C GLU A 320 14.08 -12.60 -15.17
N ARG A 321 13.07 -12.10 -14.47
CA ARG A 321 13.11 -10.75 -13.91
C ARG A 321 14.25 -10.64 -12.92
N GLN A 322 14.89 -9.47 -12.90
CA GLN A 322 15.74 -9.11 -11.78
C GLN A 322 14.91 -9.11 -10.49
N GLU A 323 15.53 -9.58 -9.42
CA GLU A 323 14.85 -9.71 -8.14
C GLU A 323 14.61 -8.33 -7.52
N ILE A 324 13.38 -8.09 -7.08
CA ILE A 324 13.01 -6.89 -6.30
C ILE A 324 13.00 -7.29 -4.84
N TYR A 325 13.72 -6.52 -4.01
CA TYR A 325 13.72 -6.72 -2.57
C TYR A 325 12.63 -5.87 -1.92
N PHE A 326 11.73 -6.53 -1.18
CA PHE A 326 10.74 -5.88 -0.33
C PHE A 326 11.05 -6.28 1.12
N PRO A 327 11.51 -5.35 1.98
CA PRO A 327 11.69 -5.66 3.39
C PRO A 327 10.32 -5.84 4.05
N SER A 328 10.21 -6.67 5.10
CA SER A 328 8.95 -6.80 5.85
C SER A 328 8.50 -5.48 6.48
N VAL A 329 9.47 -4.66 6.89
CA VAL A 329 9.30 -3.28 7.30
C VAL A 329 10.52 -2.46 6.89
N SER A 330 10.31 -1.21 6.50
CA SER A 330 11.38 -0.26 6.20
C SER A 330 12.31 -0.02 7.38
N SER A 331 13.57 0.32 7.08
CA SER A 331 14.62 0.71 8.04
C SER A 331 14.16 1.78 9.03
N ASN A 332 13.43 2.79 8.55
CA ASN A 332 12.91 3.90 9.37
C ASN A 332 11.88 3.49 10.44
N LEU A 333 11.33 2.26 10.39
CA LEU A 333 10.55 1.66 11.48
C LEU A 333 11.31 0.52 12.16
N MET A 334 12.11 -0.24 11.41
CA MET A 334 12.91 -1.35 11.96
C MET A 334 13.94 -0.88 12.99
N GLN A 335 14.58 0.27 12.76
CA GLN A 335 15.57 0.81 13.71
C GLN A 335 14.93 1.19 15.05
N PRO A 336 13.81 1.95 15.13
CA PRO A 336 13.08 2.16 16.37
C PRO A 336 12.65 0.88 17.09
N ILE A 337 12.22 -0.16 16.35
CA ILE A 337 11.89 -1.47 16.94
C ILE A 337 13.11 -2.04 17.67
N VAL A 338 14.25 -2.13 16.98
CA VAL A 338 15.48 -2.69 17.53
C VAL A 338 15.98 -1.89 18.73
N ASN A 339 15.93 -0.56 18.64
CA ASN A 339 16.32 0.32 19.75
C ASN A 339 15.48 0.05 21.01
N LYS A 340 14.15 -0.03 20.87
CA LYS A 340 13.25 -0.33 22.00
C LYS A 340 13.42 -1.74 22.56
N ILE A 341 13.84 -2.71 21.74
CA ILE A 341 14.19 -4.04 22.23
C ILE A 341 15.50 -3.98 23.04
N ASN A 342 16.50 -3.28 22.54
CA ASN A 342 17.79 -3.13 23.21
C ASN A 342 17.68 -2.36 24.54
N THR A 343 16.73 -1.41 24.67
CA THR A 343 16.46 -0.71 25.93
C THR A 343 15.55 -1.49 26.89
N GLY A 344 14.98 -2.62 26.47
CA GLY A 344 14.05 -3.43 27.26
C GLY A 344 12.63 -2.86 27.33
N GLU A 345 12.31 -1.81 26.58
CA GLU A 345 10.96 -1.23 26.48
C GLU A 345 9.98 -2.14 25.72
N LEU A 346 10.50 -2.96 24.79
CA LEU A 346 9.72 -3.86 23.95
C LEU A 346 10.39 -5.24 23.88
N SER A 347 9.64 -6.32 24.08
CA SER A 347 10.22 -7.65 23.85
C SER A 347 10.20 -8.02 22.36
N LEU A 348 11.15 -8.85 21.92
CA LEU A 348 11.22 -9.34 20.53
C LEU A 348 9.90 -9.98 20.07
N GLY A 349 9.31 -10.84 20.90
CA GLY A 349 8.04 -11.48 20.60
C GLY A 349 6.89 -10.49 20.50
N LYS A 350 6.88 -9.45 21.35
CA LYS A 350 5.83 -8.42 21.30
C LYS A 350 5.97 -7.54 20.06
N ALA A 351 7.19 -7.17 19.67
CA ALA A 351 7.45 -6.42 18.45
C ALA A 351 6.93 -7.16 17.20
N ALA A 352 7.26 -8.44 17.09
CA ALA A 352 6.79 -9.32 16.01
C ALA A 352 5.27 -9.40 15.95
N GLU A 353 4.60 -9.55 17.10
CA GLU A 353 3.13 -9.58 17.20
C GLU A 353 2.49 -8.26 16.75
N LEU A 354 2.96 -7.12 17.26
CA LEU A 354 2.36 -5.81 17.04
C LEU A 354 2.37 -5.38 15.56
N LEU A 355 3.42 -5.76 14.82
CA LEU A 355 3.60 -5.40 13.42
C LEU A 355 3.38 -6.56 12.45
N SER A 356 3.03 -7.75 12.98
CA SER A 356 2.84 -8.98 12.18
C SER A 356 4.04 -9.34 11.31
N ILE A 357 5.25 -9.22 11.87
CA ILE A 357 6.51 -9.55 11.17
C ILE A 357 7.25 -10.73 11.81
N PRO A 358 8.05 -11.50 11.04
CA PRO A 358 8.88 -12.56 11.58
C PRO A 358 9.93 -12.04 12.56
N THR A 359 10.13 -12.73 13.69
CA THR A 359 11.21 -12.41 14.65
C THR A 359 12.60 -12.49 14.01
N SER A 360 12.77 -13.40 13.04
CA SER A 360 13.99 -13.56 12.25
C SER A 360 14.38 -12.29 11.51
N ASP A 361 13.41 -11.51 11.03
CA ASP A 361 13.71 -10.29 10.28
C ASP A 361 14.31 -9.23 11.20
N ILE A 362 13.77 -9.11 12.42
CA ILE A 362 14.27 -8.21 13.46
C ILE A 362 15.69 -8.63 13.87
N ILE A 363 15.93 -9.93 14.07
CA ILE A 363 17.25 -10.47 14.43
C ILE A 363 18.27 -10.21 13.32
N ASN A 364 17.90 -10.47 12.06
CA ASN A 364 18.77 -10.27 10.91
C ASN A 364 19.17 -8.81 10.77
N TYR A 365 18.21 -7.88 10.89
CA TYR A 365 18.48 -6.45 10.84
C TYR A 365 19.45 -6.00 11.94
N ASN A 366 19.17 -6.36 13.20
CA ASN A 366 20.04 -6.01 14.33
C ASN A 366 21.46 -6.60 14.18
N SER A 367 21.59 -7.79 13.56
CA SER A 367 22.90 -8.42 13.32
C SER A 367 23.70 -7.71 12.22
N GLN A 368 23.04 -7.17 11.19
CA GLN A 368 23.67 -6.43 10.10
C GLN A 368 24.16 -5.05 10.54
N ASP A 369 23.46 -4.42 11.51
CA ASP A 369 23.80 -3.09 12.04
C ASP A 369 24.79 -3.13 13.23
N GLY A 370 25.39 -4.30 13.51
CA GLY A 370 26.38 -4.46 14.59
C GLY A 370 25.79 -4.49 16.01
N GLY A 371 24.49 -4.74 16.15
CA GLY A 371 23.77 -4.82 17.42
C GLY A 371 24.11 -6.07 18.25
N TYR A 372 23.91 -5.98 19.57
CA TYR A 372 24.11 -7.10 20.50
C TYR A 372 23.11 -8.24 20.24
N SER A 373 23.47 -9.48 20.56
CA SER A 373 22.58 -10.64 20.45
C SER A 373 21.27 -10.40 21.21
N LEU A 374 20.16 -10.32 20.46
CA LEU A 374 18.80 -10.28 21.02
C LEU A 374 18.55 -11.65 21.68
N ARG A 375 18.46 -11.68 23.01
CA ARG A 375 18.12 -12.89 23.78
C ARG A 375 16.64 -12.97 24.07
#